data_AF-A0A4U3KZG2-F1
#
_entry.id   AF-A0A4U3KZG2-F1
#
_cell.length_a   1.000
_cell.length_b   1.000
_cell.length_c   1.000
_cell.angle_alpha   90.00
_cell.angle_beta   90.00
_cell.angle_gamma   90.00
#
_symmetry.space_group_name_H-M   'P 1'
#
loop_
_entity.id
_entity.type
_entity.pdbx_description
1 polymer ?
#
loop_
_entity_poly.entity_id
_entity_poly.type
_entity_poly.pdbx_seq_one_letter_code
_entity_poly.pdbx_strand_id
1 'polypeptide(L)'
;MRWIFCLLFFASALSTIAQDDMPDYRSKKDSYTKMAEKDIKGDLATFTMAGIDESVGKTPLVRIAATNYGNNFMTFEGNNIHVEIKSSPFFPTQHKMDYADEEKKYLVKIDKKAYFGNYGSVPRTQVASITVVVDKDTVAIPPTAYFDLYNPQFTYSQGGSQKSYNGVYLSPDKRNIYIYMLSRDANDSYEVTWVIQDKKYLRRVVDFGFLK
;
A
#
# COMPACT_ATOMS: atom_id res chain seq x y z
N MET A 1 8.30 6.97 -77.92
CA MET A 1 7.87 5.71 -77.27
C MET A 1 8.32 5.73 -75.83
N ARG A 2 7.38 5.44 -74.92
CA ARG A 2 7.44 5.59 -73.46
C ARG A 2 8.47 4.63 -72.85
N TRP A 3 9.30 5.10 -71.93
CA TRP A 3 10.03 4.24 -71.00
C TRP A 3 9.71 4.70 -69.57
N ILE A 4 9.24 3.73 -68.80
CA ILE A 4 8.49 3.85 -67.55
C ILE A 4 9.48 4.00 -66.39
N PHE A 5 9.31 5.04 -65.58
CA PHE A 5 9.93 5.18 -64.26
C PHE A 5 9.20 4.22 -63.29
N CYS A 6 9.85 3.13 -62.89
CA CYS A 6 9.38 2.30 -61.77
C CYS A 6 9.94 2.87 -60.45
N LEU A 7 9.14 3.70 -59.79
CA LEU A 7 9.35 4.10 -58.40
C LEU A 7 8.86 2.95 -57.49
N LEU A 8 9.80 2.17 -56.97
CA LEU A 8 9.56 1.20 -55.89
C LEU A 8 9.40 1.97 -54.57
N PHE A 9 8.16 2.26 -54.18
CA PHE A 9 7.82 2.66 -52.81
C PHE A 9 7.94 1.42 -51.91
N PHE A 10 9.07 1.29 -51.22
CA PHE A 10 9.18 0.39 -50.07
C PHE A 10 8.39 1.02 -48.91
N ALA A 11 7.14 0.60 -48.74
CA ALA A 11 6.40 0.85 -47.51
C ALA A 11 6.95 -0.10 -46.43
N SER A 12 7.94 0.36 -45.67
CA SER A 12 8.32 -0.28 -44.42
C SER A 12 7.18 -0.11 -43.43
N ALA A 13 6.35 -1.14 -43.27
CA ALA A 13 5.40 -1.23 -42.17
C ALA A 13 6.21 -1.29 -40.86
N LEU A 14 6.29 -0.15 -40.18
CA LEU A 14 6.68 -0.12 -38.77
C LEU A 14 5.57 -0.83 -38.01
N SER A 15 5.76 -2.11 -37.70
CA SER A 15 5.01 -2.79 -36.65
C SER A 15 5.35 -2.08 -35.34
N THR A 16 4.54 -1.10 -34.96
CA THR A 16 4.51 -0.62 -33.58
C THR A 16 4.07 -1.81 -32.74
N ILE A 17 5.02 -2.47 -32.08
CA ILE A 17 4.70 -3.33 -30.95
C ILE A 17 4.09 -2.37 -29.93
N ALA A 18 2.76 -2.37 -29.84
CA ALA A 18 2.07 -1.66 -28.78
C ALA A 18 2.62 -2.22 -27.46
N GLN A 19 3.32 -1.38 -26.71
CA GLN A 19 3.74 -1.71 -25.37
C GLN A 19 2.45 -1.96 -24.59
N ASP A 20 2.25 -3.20 -24.14
CA ASP A 20 1.09 -3.61 -23.37
C ASP A 20 1.23 -3.10 -21.93
N ASP A 21 1.24 -1.78 -21.80
CA ASP A 21 1.41 -1.08 -20.54
C ASP A 21 0.05 -1.05 -19.84
N MET A 22 -0.07 -1.83 -18.76
CA MET A 22 -1.23 -1.81 -17.88
C MET A 22 -1.45 -0.39 -17.31
N PRO A 23 -2.63 0.22 -17.49
CA PRO A 23 -2.91 1.53 -16.92
C PRO A 23 -3.02 1.48 -15.39
N ASP A 24 -2.37 2.42 -14.71
CA ASP A 24 -2.41 2.55 -13.24
C ASP A 24 -3.33 3.70 -12.82
N TYR A 25 -4.46 3.37 -12.21
CA TYR A 25 -5.47 4.35 -11.76
C TYR A 25 -5.29 4.77 -10.30
N ARG A 26 -4.26 4.30 -9.61
CA ARG A 26 -4.03 4.63 -8.19
C ARG A 26 -3.62 6.09 -8.03
N SER A 27 -4.18 6.75 -7.02
CA SER A 27 -3.87 8.14 -6.73
C SER A 27 -2.69 8.25 -5.77
N LYS A 28 -1.81 9.24 -6.01
CA LYS A 28 -0.77 9.64 -5.06
C LYS A 28 -1.23 10.74 -4.08
N LYS A 29 -2.52 11.07 -4.03
CA LYS A 29 -3.05 12.13 -3.14
C LYS A 29 -2.71 11.87 -1.67
N ASP A 30 -2.77 10.60 -1.25
CA ASP A 30 -2.48 10.17 0.11
C ASP A 30 -1.01 9.76 0.29
N SER A 31 -0.13 10.02 -0.67
CA SER A 31 1.28 9.61 -0.59
C SER A 31 2.12 10.49 0.33
N TYR A 32 3.21 9.93 0.85
CA TYR A 32 4.20 10.64 1.64
C TYR A 32 4.65 11.95 0.98
N THR A 33 4.91 11.91 -0.32
CA THR A 33 5.38 13.06 -1.11
C THR A 33 4.37 14.21 -1.22
N LYS A 34 3.08 13.95 -1.00
CA LYS A 34 1.99 14.93 -1.09
C LYS A 34 1.50 15.44 0.26
N MET A 35 2.13 15.02 1.35
CA MET A 35 1.78 15.47 2.70
C MET A 35 2.14 16.94 2.92
N ALA A 36 1.25 17.67 3.61
CA ALA A 36 1.47 19.07 3.97
C ALA A 36 1.94 19.22 5.42
N GLU A 37 1.59 18.25 6.27
CA GLU A 37 1.85 18.21 7.71
C GLU A 37 3.33 17.86 7.96
N LYS A 38 4.18 18.89 8.04
CA LYS A 38 5.65 18.75 8.12
C LYS A 38 6.10 17.90 9.30
N ASP A 39 5.46 18.02 10.46
CA ASP A 39 5.86 17.28 11.67
C ASP A 39 5.59 15.78 11.49
N ILE A 40 4.39 15.43 11.02
CA ILE A 40 3.99 14.04 10.74
C ILE A 40 4.85 13.47 9.60
N LYS A 41 5.10 14.24 8.54
CA LYS A 41 6.00 13.84 7.46
C LYS A 41 7.44 13.62 7.99
N GLY A 42 7.85 14.44 8.94
CA GLY A 42 9.10 14.33 9.67
C GLY A 42 9.24 12.98 10.36
N ASP A 43 8.23 12.61 11.13
CA ASP A 43 8.10 11.35 11.86
C ASP A 43 8.08 10.13 10.93
N LEU A 44 7.24 10.14 9.88
CA LEU A 44 7.13 9.04 8.91
C LEU A 44 8.46 8.73 8.22
N ALA A 45 9.27 9.76 7.93
CA ALA A 45 10.58 9.58 7.31
C ALA A 45 11.50 8.62 8.08
N THR A 46 11.29 8.48 9.40
CA THR A 46 12.16 7.66 10.25
C THR A 46 11.92 6.15 10.11
N PHE A 47 10.81 5.73 9.47
CA PHE A 47 10.43 4.32 9.38
C PHE A 47 9.78 3.89 8.06
N THR A 48 9.28 4.80 7.22
CA THR A 48 8.69 4.45 5.93
C THR A 48 9.73 4.31 4.83
N MET A 49 9.44 3.49 3.82
CA MET A 49 10.30 3.38 2.63
C MET A 49 10.23 4.64 1.78
N ALA A 50 9.05 5.23 1.60
CA ALA A 50 8.88 6.44 0.80
C ALA A 50 9.56 7.68 1.40
N GLY A 51 9.87 7.66 2.70
CA GLY A 51 10.52 8.76 3.40
C GLY A 51 12.01 8.53 3.70
N ILE A 52 12.60 7.43 3.21
CA ILE A 52 13.96 7.02 3.61
C ILE A 52 15.03 8.07 3.29
N ASP A 53 14.89 8.80 2.17
CA ASP A 53 15.82 9.86 1.78
C ASP A 53 15.79 11.05 2.75
N GLU A 54 14.63 11.30 3.37
CA GLU A 54 14.42 12.36 4.37
C GLU A 54 14.71 11.87 5.82
N SER A 55 15.20 10.64 5.99
CA SER A 55 15.50 10.04 7.30
C SER A 55 16.85 10.48 7.87
N VAL A 56 17.77 10.94 7.02
CA VAL A 56 19.16 11.25 7.40
C VAL A 56 19.20 12.29 8.51
N GLY A 57 19.84 11.95 9.63
CA GLY A 57 19.98 12.83 10.79
C GLY A 57 18.75 12.91 11.70
N LYS A 58 17.66 12.20 11.40
CA LYS A 58 16.48 12.12 12.28
C LYS A 58 16.62 11.03 13.33
N THR A 59 16.09 11.30 14.52
CA THR A 59 16.03 10.33 15.60
C THR A 59 14.91 9.32 15.34
N PRO A 60 15.18 8.00 15.39
CA PRO A 60 14.14 7.00 15.27
C PRO A 60 13.08 7.13 16.36
N LEU A 61 11.83 6.94 15.98
CA LEU A 61 10.71 6.93 16.93
C LEU A 61 10.70 5.67 17.80
N VAL A 62 10.02 5.77 18.95
CA VAL A 62 9.74 4.62 19.81
C VAL A 62 8.86 3.64 19.04
N ARG A 63 9.36 2.41 18.84
CA ARG A 63 8.68 1.33 18.11
C ARG A 63 8.11 0.29 19.05
N ILE A 64 6.83 -0.01 18.91
CA ILE A 64 6.15 -1.19 19.46
C ILE A 64 6.19 -2.26 18.37
N ALA A 65 6.94 -3.34 18.63
CA ALA A 65 7.01 -4.49 17.73
C ALA A 65 5.72 -5.33 17.80
N ALA A 66 5.46 -6.13 16.76
CA ALA A 66 4.37 -7.09 16.78
C ALA A 66 4.60 -8.11 17.92
N THR A 67 3.59 -8.31 18.74
CA THR A 67 3.62 -9.25 19.89
C THR A 67 3.03 -10.60 19.53
N ASN A 68 2.10 -10.63 18.57
CA ASN A 68 1.51 -11.85 18.02
C ASN A 68 1.17 -11.65 16.55
N TYR A 69 1.22 -12.71 15.75
CA TYR A 69 0.88 -12.67 14.33
C TYR A 69 0.62 -14.07 13.80
N GLY A 70 -0.15 -14.13 12.73
CA GLY A 70 -0.41 -15.34 11.97
C GLY A 70 -0.69 -15.01 10.52
N ASN A 71 -1.15 -16.01 9.76
CA ASN A 71 -1.40 -15.83 8.32
C ASN A 71 -2.46 -14.76 8.01
N ASN A 72 -3.37 -14.49 8.95
CA ASN A 72 -4.51 -13.61 8.74
C ASN A 72 -4.67 -12.52 9.81
N PHE A 73 -3.69 -12.35 10.71
CA PHE A 73 -3.74 -11.30 11.71
C PHE A 73 -2.35 -10.85 12.15
N MET A 74 -2.29 -9.66 12.75
CA MET A 74 -1.12 -9.13 13.44
C MET A 74 -1.55 -8.24 14.61
N THR A 75 -0.89 -8.40 15.73
CA THR A 75 -1.18 -7.69 16.99
C THR A 75 0.08 -6.97 17.48
N PHE A 76 -0.11 -5.75 17.96
CA PHE A 76 0.88 -4.93 18.64
C PHE A 76 0.34 -4.55 20.00
N GLU A 77 1.17 -4.71 21.04
CA GLU A 77 0.77 -4.37 22.41
C GLU A 77 1.95 -3.76 23.17
N GLY A 78 1.72 -2.60 23.75
CA GLY A 78 2.73 -1.86 24.52
C GLY A 78 2.31 -0.42 24.75
N ASN A 79 2.85 0.22 25.77
CA ASN A 79 2.60 1.64 26.07
C ASN A 79 1.10 2.02 26.16
N ASN A 80 0.27 1.15 26.75
CA ASN A 80 -1.19 1.28 26.82
C ASN A 80 -1.89 1.34 25.44
N ILE A 81 -1.22 0.86 24.40
CA ILE A 81 -1.73 0.79 23.04
C ILE A 81 -1.88 -0.68 22.67
N HIS A 82 -3.05 -1.02 22.16
CA HIS A 82 -3.33 -2.30 21.53
C HIS A 82 -3.81 -2.05 20.10
N VAL A 83 -3.15 -2.69 19.13
CA VAL A 83 -3.53 -2.63 17.72
C VAL A 83 -3.65 -4.04 17.19
N GLU A 84 -4.76 -4.35 16.52
CA GLU A 84 -4.98 -5.60 15.81
C GLU A 84 -5.39 -5.31 14.38
N ILE A 85 -4.65 -5.86 13.42
CA ILE A 85 -5.01 -5.85 12.00
C ILE A 85 -5.40 -7.27 11.63
N LYS A 86 -6.59 -7.44 11.03
CA LYS A 86 -7.07 -8.72 10.53
C LYS A 86 -7.27 -8.66 9.02
N SER A 87 -6.95 -9.76 8.36
CA SER A 87 -7.29 -9.98 6.95
C SER A 87 -8.33 -11.09 6.81
N SER A 88 -9.14 -11.04 5.76
CA SER A 88 -10.05 -12.11 5.37
C SER A 88 -9.79 -12.55 3.93
N PRO A 89 -10.28 -13.73 3.52
CA PRO A 89 -10.41 -14.05 2.10
C PRO A 89 -11.16 -12.94 1.35
N PHE A 90 -10.75 -12.70 0.10
CA PHE A 90 -11.46 -11.86 -0.85
C PHE A 90 -12.36 -12.74 -1.72
N PHE A 91 -13.62 -12.35 -1.89
CA PHE A 91 -14.60 -13.09 -2.69
C PHE A 91 -14.99 -12.26 -3.91
N PRO A 92 -14.39 -12.48 -5.09
CA PRO A 92 -14.62 -11.64 -6.28
C PRO A 92 -16.09 -11.52 -6.68
N THR A 93 -16.90 -12.53 -6.37
CA THR A 93 -18.35 -12.55 -6.66
C THR A 93 -19.15 -11.52 -5.86
N GLN A 94 -18.58 -10.94 -4.80
CA GLN A 94 -19.20 -9.91 -3.97
C GLN A 94 -18.85 -8.48 -4.40
N HIS A 95 -18.00 -8.33 -5.43
CA HIS A 95 -17.45 -7.04 -5.85
C HIS A 95 -17.67 -6.77 -7.33
N LYS A 96 -17.63 -5.48 -7.70
CA LYS A 96 -17.58 -5.07 -9.10
C LYS A 96 -16.12 -5.00 -9.54
N MET A 97 -15.78 -5.80 -10.55
CA MET A 97 -14.42 -5.94 -11.06
C MET A 97 -14.31 -5.20 -12.40
N ASP A 98 -13.51 -4.15 -12.46
CA ASP A 98 -13.27 -3.39 -13.70
C ASP A 98 -11.88 -3.70 -14.25
N TYR A 99 -11.82 -4.16 -15.50
CA TYR A 99 -10.61 -4.54 -16.20
C TYR A 99 -10.20 -3.48 -17.23
N ALA A 100 -8.91 -3.41 -17.56
CA ALA A 100 -8.36 -2.44 -18.52
C ALA A 100 -8.80 -2.71 -19.96
N ASP A 101 -9.01 -3.98 -20.30
CA ASP A 101 -9.29 -4.48 -21.64
C ASP A 101 -10.45 -5.49 -21.63
N GLU A 102 -10.99 -5.79 -22.81
CA GLU A 102 -12.08 -6.75 -22.99
C GLU A 102 -11.66 -8.20 -22.71
N GLU A 103 -10.37 -8.51 -22.84
CA GLU A 103 -9.79 -9.82 -22.54
C GLU A 103 -9.64 -10.07 -21.03
N LYS A 104 -9.96 -9.05 -20.20
CA LYS A 104 -9.87 -9.06 -18.74
C LYS A 104 -8.47 -9.40 -18.23
N LYS A 105 -7.44 -8.96 -18.96
CA LYS A 105 -6.04 -9.27 -18.62
C LYS A 105 -5.59 -8.58 -17.34
N TYR A 106 -5.95 -7.30 -17.18
CA TYR A 106 -5.53 -6.49 -16.05
C TYR A 106 -6.71 -5.95 -15.25
N LEU A 107 -6.85 -6.40 -13.99
CA LEU A 107 -7.81 -5.83 -13.05
C LEU A 107 -7.29 -4.48 -12.54
N VAL A 108 -8.02 -3.40 -12.81
CA VAL A 108 -7.59 -2.04 -12.49
C VAL A 108 -8.40 -1.35 -11.40
N LYS A 109 -9.64 -1.79 -11.18
CA LYS A 109 -10.50 -1.27 -10.11
C LYS A 109 -11.38 -2.37 -9.50
N ILE A 110 -11.65 -2.20 -8.21
CA ILE A 110 -12.61 -2.98 -7.43
C ILE A 110 -13.61 -1.98 -6.86
N ASP A 111 -14.90 -2.23 -7.04
CA ASP A 111 -15.99 -1.34 -6.62
C ASP A 111 -15.80 0.11 -7.11
N LYS A 112 -15.39 0.26 -8.38
CA LYS A 112 -15.10 1.53 -9.08
C LYS A 112 -13.92 2.32 -8.51
N LYS A 113 -13.08 1.70 -7.67
CA LYS A 113 -11.91 2.35 -7.08
C LYS A 113 -10.63 1.59 -7.41
N ALA A 114 -9.57 2.32 -7.68
CA ALA A 114 -8.24 1.72 -7.74
C ALA A 114 -7.88 1.14 -6.37
N TYR A 115 -7.05 0.11 -6.36
CA TYR A 115 -6.73 -0.67 -5.17
C TYR A 115 -5.22 -0.87 -5.03
N PHE A 116 -4.77 -1.28 -3.84
CA PHE A 116 -3.36 -1.53 -3.53
C PHE A 116 -3.12 -3.01 -3.19
N GLY A 117 -1.88 -3.46 -3.40
CA GLY A 117 -1.51 -4.88 -3.46
C GLY A 117 -1.48 -5.33 -4.91
N ASN A 118 -1.04 -6.56 -5.17
CA ASN A 118 -0.83 -7.21 -6.48
C ASN A 118 -1.68 -6.63 -7.65
N TYR A 119 -1.28 -5.46 -8.16
CA TYR A 119 -2.11 -4.62 -9.02
C TYR A 119 -2.13 -5.22 -10.43
N GLY A 120 -3.29 -5.20 -11.07
CA GLY A 120 -3.54 -5.97 -12.29
C GLY A 120 -4.10 -7.37 -12.05
N SER A 121 -4.10 -7.89 -10.83
CA SER A 121 -4.55 -9.24 -10.51
C SER A 121 -5.72 -9.27 -9.53
N VAL A 122 -6.58 -10.28 -9.64
CA VAL A 122 -7.65 -10.52 -8.66
C VAL A 122 -7.04 -10.83 -7.28
N PRO A 123 -7.39 -10.08 -6.23
CA PRO A 123 -6.90 -10.35 -4.89
C PRO A 123 -7.31 -11.71 -4.33
N ARG A 124 -6.53 -12.21 -3.37
CA ARG A 124 -6.83 -13.41 -2.59
C ARG A 124 -7.34 -13.07 -1.20
N THR A 125 -6.83 -12.00 -0.61
CA THR A 125 -7.22 -11.53 0.72
C THR A 125 -7.39 -10.01 0.73
N GLN A 126 -8.08 -9.51 1.75
CA GLN A 126 -8.31 -8.10 1.98
C GLN A 126 -8.08 -7.76 3.46
N VAL A 127 -7.77 -6.50 3.76
CA VAL A 127 -7.81 -6.01 5.15
C VAL A 127 -9.28 -5.99 5.60
N ALA A 128 -9.61 -6.80 6.61
CA ALA A 128 -10.97 -6.95 7.10
C ALA A 128 -11.29 -5.93 8.21
N SER A 129 -10.35 -5.71 9.14
CA SER A 129 -10.54 -4.78 10.23
C SER A 129 -9.22 -4.27 10.79
N ILE A 130 -9.28 -3.08 11.38
CA ILE A 130 -8.20 -2.48 12.17
C ILE A 130 -8.81 -2.04 13.50
N THR A 131 -8.44 -2.71 14.57
CA THR A 131 -8.88 -2.41 15.93
C THR A 131 -7.76 -1.65 16.63
N VAL A 132 -8.08 -0.50 17.21
CA VAL A 132 -7.10 0.31 17.95
C VAL A 132 -7.68 0.71 19.29
N VAL A 133 -6.95 0.45 20.37
CA VAL A 133 -7.29 0.83 21.74
C VAL A 133 -6.12 1.61 22.35
N VAL A 134 -6.41 2.78 22.92
CA VAL A 134 -5.41 3.65 23.57
C VAL A 134 -5.92 4.05 24.96
N ASP A 135 -5.17 3.72 26.02
CA ASP A 135 -5.55 3.96 27.42
C ASP A 135 -6.96 3.45 27.81
N LYS A 136 -7.43 2.38 27.14
CA LYS A 136 -8.77 1.74 27.24
C LYS A 136 -9.86 2.30 26.31
N ASP A 137 -9.62 3.40 25.60
CA ASP A 137 -10.57 3.95 24.64
C ASP A 137 -10.34 3.36 23.25
N THR A 138 -11.41 2.95 22.57
CA THR A 138 -11.34 2.50 21.18
C THR A 138 -11.26 3.70 20.23
N VAL A 139 -10.25 3.71 19.36
CA VAL A 139 -10.15 4.68 18.26
C VAL A 139 -10.81 4.09 17.01
N ALA A 140 -11.88 4.73 16.55
CA ALA A 140 -12.58 4.29 15.35
C ALA A 140 -11.73 4.54 14.09
N ILE A 141 -11.40 3.47 13.36
CA ILE A 141 -10.77 3.55 12.03
C ILE A 141 -11.84 3.33 10.97
N PRO A 142 -12.14 4.31 10.11
CA PRO A 142 -13.20 4.16 9.12
C PRO A 142 -12.81 3.13 8.05
N PRO A 143 -13.75 2.32 7.52
CA PRO A 143 -13.47 1.35 6.46
C PRO A 143 -12.79 1.96 5.23
N THR A 144 -13.11 3.21 4.90
CA THR A 144 -12.49 3.95 3.79
C THR A 144 -10.97 4.12 3.93
N ALA A 145 -10.41 3.87 5.11
CA ALA A 145 -8.97 3.91 5.34
C ALA A 145 -8.24 2.64 4.87
N TYR A 146 -8.95 1.53 4.64
CA TYR A 146 -8.32 0.22 4.37
C TYR A 146 -9.08 -0.71 3.41
N PHE A 147 -10.32 -0.42 3.06
CA PHE A 147 -11.15 -1.21 2.14
C PHE A 147 -10.58 -1.46 0.73
N ASP A 148 -9.62 -0.66 0.28
CA ASP A 148 -8.93 -0.77 -1.00
C ASP A 148 -7.53 -1.39 -0.86
N LEU A 149 -7.19 -1.91 0.33
CA LEU A 149 -5.92 -2.56 0.62
C LEU A 149 -6.10 -4.07 0.61
N TYR A 150 -5.43 -4.71 -0.34
CA TYR A 150 -5.54 -6.14 -0.58
C TYR A 150 -4.21 -6.86 -0.38
N ASN A 151 -4.31 -8.18 -0.27
CA ASN A 151 -3.19 -9.09 -0.08
C ASN A 151 -2.19 -8.59 0.97
N PRO A 152 -2.62 -8.22 2.20
CA PRO A 152 -1.69 -7.77 3.23
C PRO A 152 -0.71 -8.90 3.56
N GLN A 153 0.58 -8.56 3.62
CA GLN A 153 1.62 -9.47 4.09
C GLN A 153 2.09 -9.04 5.47
N PHE A 154 1.71 -9.80 6.49
CA PHE A 154 2.08 -9.47 7.87
C PHE A 154 3.51 -9.88 8.21
N THR A 155 3.99 -10.99 7.66
CA THR A 155 5.31 -11.54 7.98
C THR A 155 6.07 -12.00 6.74
N TYR A 156 7.38 -12.18 6.91
CA TYR A 156 8.26 -12.79 5.93
C TYR A 156 9.21 -13.77 6.63
N SER A 157 9.65 -14.78 5.88
CA SER A 157 10.66 -15.74 6.37
C SER A 157 12.06 -15.20 6.10
N GLN A 158 12.90 -15.17 7.15
CA GLN A 158 14.33 -14.87 7.02
C GLN A 158 15.11 -15.80 7.93
N GLY A 159 15.98 -16.63 7.33
CA GLY A 159 16.79 -17.59 8.09
C GLY A 159 15.97 -18.61 8.89
N GLY A 160 14.82 -19.02 8.37
CA GLY A 160 13.93 -19.99 9.04
C GLY A 160 13.06 -19.40 10.16
N SER A 161 13.19 -18.11 10.46
CA SER A 161 12.36 -17.40 11.43
C SER A 161 11.38 -16.46 10.73
N GLN A 162 10.15 -16.38 11.24
CA GLN A 162 9.18 -15.36 10.81
C GLN A 162 9.57 -14.02 11.41
N LYS A 163 9.58 -12.98 10.58
CA LYS A 163 9.86 -11.59 10.95
C LYS A 163 8.79 -10.67 10.37
N SER A 164 8.74 -9.44 10.85
CA SER A 164 7.87 -8.40 10.29
C SER A 164 8.57 -7.06 10.22
N TYR A 165 8.32 -6.33 9.12
CA TYR A 165 8.68 -4.92 8.96
C TYR A 165 7.66 -3.99 9.65
N ASN A 166 6.45 -4.50 9.91
CA ASN A 166 5.33 -3.74 10.43
C ASN A 166 5.58 -3.30 11.86
N GLY A 167 4.97 -2.20 12.29
CA GLY A 167 5.22 -1.64 13.62
C GLY A 167 4.20 -0.57 13.98
N VAL A 168 4.09 -0.32 15.29
CA VAL A 168 3.43 0.89 15.78
C VAL A 168 4.50 1.84 16.30
N TYR A 169 4.45 3.10 15.88
CA TYR A 169 5.42 4.13 16.26
C TYR A 169 4.74 5.27 17.00
N LEU A 170 5.46 5.89 17.94
CA LEU A 170 4.95 6.99 18.75
C LEU A 170 5.78 8.25 18.50
N SER A 171 5.11 9.38 18.29
CA SER A 171 5.80 10.67 18.33
C SER A 171 6.40 10.92 19.73
N PRO A 172 7.45 11.76 19.85
CA PRO A 172 8.09 12.04 21.14
C PRO A 172 7.13 12.59 22.21
N ASP A 173 6.15 13.39 21.78
CA ASP A 173 5.10 13.95 22.65
C ASP A 173 3.93 12.98 22.90
N LYS A 174 3.96 11.78 22.30
CA LYS A 174 2.93 10.73 22.37
C LYS A 174 1.56 11.14 21.87
N ARG A 175 1.44 12.28 21.19
CA ARG A 175 0.17 12.74 20.60
C ARG A 175 -0.17 12.01 19.32
N ASN A 176 0.85 11.59 18.56
CA ASN A 176 0.68 10.83 17.33
C ASN A 176 1.07 9.36 17.52
N ILE A 177 0.22 8.49 17.02
CA ILE A 177 0.43 7.04 16.94
C ILE A 177 0.37 6.67 15.46
N TYR A 178 1.38 5.97 14.98
CA TYR A 178 1.53 5.56 13.59
C TYR A 178 1.46 4.04 13.49
N ILE A 179 0.45 3.52 12.82
CA ILE A 179 0.31 2.08 12.56
C ILE A 179 0.84 1.84 11.15
N TYR A 180 2.01 1.23 11.04
CA TYR A 180 2.71 1.00 9.78
C TYR A 180 2.57 -0.45 9.33
N MET A 181 2.15 -0.64 8.08
CA MET A 181 2.09 -1.93 7.41
C MET A 181 2.76 -1.83 6.04
N LEU A 182 3.75 -2.70 5.80
CA LEU A 182 4.37 -2.93 4.50
C LEU A 182 3.86 -4.26 3.96
N SER A 183 3.24 -4.23 2.78
CA SER A 183 2.90 -5.45 2.04
C SER A 183 3.79 -5.56 0.81
N ARG A 184 4.66 -6.58 0.79
CA ARG A 184 5.69 -6.74 -0.23
C ARG A 184 5.38 -7.89 -1.18
N ASP A 185 4.72 -7.60 -2.29
CA ASP A 185 4.54 -8.57 -3.36
C ASP A 185 5.63 -8.43 -4.43
N ALA A 186 5.94 -9.52 -5.14
CA ALA A 186 6.93 -9.53 -6.20
C ALA A 186 6.52 -8.63 -7.38
N ASN A 187 5.21 -8.49 -7.62
CA ASN A 187 4.69 -7.71 -8.74
C ASN A 187 4.34 -6.26 -8.36
N ASP A 188 3.83 -6.05 -7.15
CA ASP A 188 3.43 -4.73 -6.67
C ASP A 188 3.44 -4.67 -5.14
N SER A 189 4.34 -3.85 -4.60
CA SER A 189 4.44 -3.60 -3.17
C SER A 189 3.81 -2.25 -2.82
N TYR A 190 3.17 -2.20 -1.66
CA TYR A 190 2.67 -0.96 -1.06
C TYR A 190 3.00 -0.90 0.42
N GLU A 191 3.10 0.33 0.92
CA GLU A 191 3.13 0.59 2.35
C GLU A 191 1.97 1.51 2.71
N VAL A 192 1.46 1.34 3.92
CA VAL A 192 0.43 2.21 4.48
C VAL A 192 0.78 2.54 5.92
N THR A 193 0.57 3.80 6.28
CA THR A 193 0.60 4.28 7.67
C THR A 193 -0.75 4.87 8.01
N TRP A 194 -1.46 4.30 9.00
CA TRP A 194 -2.62 4.96 9.60
C TRP A 194 -2.15 5.87 10.73
N VAL A 195 -2.49 7.16 10.63
CA VAL A 195 -2.10 8.19 11.57
C VAL A 195 -3.24 8.47 12.52
N ILE A 196 -2.99 8.32 13.81
CA ILE A 196 -3.88 8.69 14.88
C ILE A 196 -3.26 9.87 15.61
N GLN A 197 -4.01 10.95 15.79
CA GLN A 197 -3.60 12.14 16.51
C GLN A 197 -4.59 12.41 17.63
N ASP A 198 -4.10 12.62 18.85
CA ASP A 198 -4.92 12.90 20.03
C ASP A 198 -6.06 11.88 20.20
N LYS A 199 -5.74 10.59 20.07
CA LYS A 199 -6.68 9.45 20.15
C LYS A 199 -7.81 9.48 19.11
N LYS A 200 -7.63 10.18 17.99
CA LYS A 200 -8.57 10.21 16.86
C LYS A 200 -7.85 9.83 15.57
N TYR A 201 -8.53 9.06 14.72
CA TYR A 201 -8.03 8.80 13.38
C TYR A 201 -7.94 10.13 12.60
N LEU A 202 -6.75 10.44 12.09
CA LEU A 202 -6.50 11.65 11.31
C LEU A 202 -6.57 11.34 9.82
N ARG A 203 -5.73 10.42 9.36
CA ARG A 203 -5.58 10.07 7.94
C ARG A 203 -4.83 8.77 7.76
N ARG A 204 -4.76 8.32 6.51
CA ARG A 204 -3.74 7.36 6.07
C ARG A 204 -2.68 8.06 5.23
N VAL A 205 -1.55 7.41 5.10
CA VAL A 205 -0.51 7.70 4.12
C VAL A 205 -0.23 6.40 3.39
N VAL A 206 -0.33 6.38 2.06
CA VAL A 206 -0.13 5.16 1.26
C VAL A 206 0.80 5.45 0.09
N ASP A 207 1.80 4.61 -0.04
CA ASP A 207 2.83 4.71 -1.06
C ASP A 207 2.96 3.36 -1.79
N PHE A 208 3.40 3.41 -3.05
CA PHE A 208 3.53 2.25 -3.92
C PHE A 208 4.56 2.56 -5.02
N GLY A 209 5.08 1.51 -5.68
CA GLY A 209 6.00 1.65 -6.81
C GLY A 209 7.44 2.05 -6.43
N PHE A 210 7.83 1.85 -5.17
CA PHE A 210 9.16 2.17 -4.63
C PHE A 210 10.11 0.95 -4.54
N LEU A 211 9.67 -0.25 -4.97
CA LEU A 211 10.42 -1.51 -4.97
C LEU A 211 10.36 -2.20 -6.35
N LYS A 212 10.81 -1.51 -7.40
CA LYS A 212 10.89 -2.06 -8.76
C LYS A 212 12.22 -2.74 -9.01
#